data_AF-A0A7V6ALZ8-F1
#
_entry.id   AF-A0A7V6ALZ8-F1
#
_cell.length_a   1.000
_cell.length_b   1.000
_cell.length_c   1.000
_cell.angle_alpha   90.00
_cell.angle_beta   90.00
_cell.angle_gamma   90.00
#
_symmetry.space_group_name_H-M   'P 1'
#
loop_
_entity.id
_entity.type
_entity.pdbx_description
1 polymer ?
#
loop_
_entity_poly.entity_id
_entity_poly.type
_entity_poly.pdbx_seq_one_letter_code
_entity_poly.pdbx_strand_id
1 'polypeptide(L)'
;QLLYYSPAVLSSAVAALTWMQIFTPTGIANQVFNAIRHTSGVDMRWLSSGEMVQFSTMIVYFWKYIGYFTVLYITGITKIPPVIYEAATIDGASRTQSFFKITLPLLKPTTTLVSIMAMLQCLKTFSTQFLFTQSGAPKAPINVITLNIYNTALKDYNVGRASVMSILLFVTMLILTIIQLKVSRSDDVTY
;
A
#
# COMPACT_ATOMS: atom_id res chain seq x y z
N GLN A 1 10.74 -8.81 -15.72
CA GLN A 1 9.32 -8.67 -15.32
C GLN A 1 9.03 -9.31 -13.96
N LEU A 2 9.50 -10.53 -13.66
CA LEU A 2 9.32 -11.20 -12.35
C LEU A 2 9.96 -10.47 -11.14
N LEU A 3 11.11 -9.80 -11.32
CA LEU A 3 11.83 -9.15 -10.21
C LEU A 3 11.00 -8.05 -9.52
N TYR A 4 10.23 -7.27 -10.31
CA TYR A 4 9.35 -6.22 -9.80
C TYR A 4 8.09 -6.75 -9.09
N TYR A 5 7.69 -7.99 -9.39
CA TYR A 5 6.53 -8.64 -8.79
C TYR A 5 6.86 -9.41 -7.51
N SER A 6 8.14 -9.72 -7.29
CA SER A 6 8.57 -10.59 -6.19
C SER A 6 8.04 -10.18 -4.80
N PRO A 7 7.92 -8.89 -4.43
CA PRO A 7 7.37 -8.52 -3.12
C PRO A 7 5.87 -8.75 -2.97
N ALA A 8 5.12 -8.63 -4.07
CA ALA A 8 3.66 -8.74 -4.07
C ALA A 8 3.20 -10.19 -3.89
N VAL A 9 4.00 -11.16 -4.32
CA VAL A 9 3.72 -12.61 -4.21
C VAL A 9 3.97 -13.12 -2.79
N LEU A 10 4.84 -12.46 -2.01
CA LEU A 10 5.13 -12.85 -0.64
C LEU A 10 3.92 -12.60 0.27
N SER A 11 3.71 -13.49 1.24
CA SER A 11 2.71 -13.27 2.27
C SER A 11 3.04 -12.03 3.09
N SER A 12 2.02 -11.33 3.60
CA SER A 12 2.23 -10.13 4.43
C SER A 12 3.03 -10.43 5.70
N ALA A 13 2.88 -11.64 6.26
CA ALA A 13 3.65 -12.07 7.43
C ALA A 13 5.15 -12.26 7.10
N VAL A 14 5.47 -12.92 5.99
CA VAL A 14 6.87 -13.12 5.57
C VAL A 14 7.53 -11.77 5.28
N ALA A 15 6.85 -10.88 4.56
CA ALA A 15 7.34 -9.53 4.30
C ALA A 15 7.67 -8.78 5.60
N ALA A 16 6.78 -8.81 6.59
CA ALA A 16 7.01 -8.17 7.88
C ALA A 16 8.20 -8.78 8.64
N LEU A 17 8.35 -10.11 8.66
CA LEU A 17 9.49 -10.77 9.29
C LEU A 17 10.82 -10.40 8.62
N THR A 18 10.86 -10.34 7.29
CA THR A 18 12.05 -9.91 6.55
C THR A 18 12.42 -8.48 6.92
N TRP A 19 11.45 -7.57 6.93
CA TRP A 19 11.70 -6.17 7.26
C TRP A 19 12.07 -5.96 8.73
N MET A 20 11.55 -6.77 9.66
CA MET A 20 12.01 -6.74 11.05
C MET A 20 13.52 -6.99 11.18
N GLN A 21 14.07 -7.93 10.40
CA GLN A 21 15.51 -8.17 10.37
C GLN A 21 16.28 -6.98 9.79
N ILE A 22 15.74 -6.37 8.73
CA ILE A 22 16.33 -5.19 8.09
C ILE A 22 16.35 -3.97 9.03
N PHE A 23 15.33 -3.82 9.87
CA PHE A 23 15.16 -2.71 10.82
C PHE A 23 15.86 -2.94 12.17
N THR A 24 16.59 -4.04 12.34
CA THR A 24 17.42 -4.21 13.55
C THR A 24 18.52 -3.14 13.63
N PRO A 25 19.05 -2.84 14.82
CA PRO A 25 20.13 -1.85 14.98
C PRO A 25 21.38 -2.19 14.16
N THR A 26 21.66 -3.49 13.97
CA THR A 26 22.74 -4.00 13.12
C THR A 26 22.31 -4.24 11.67
N GLY A 27 21.03 -4.01 11.35
CA GLY A 27 20.43 -4.29 10.07
C GLY A 27 20.82 -3.29 8.97
N ILE A 28 20.54 -3.68 7.73
CA ILE A 28 20.91 -2.93 6.52
C ILE A 28 20.31 -1.52 6.53
N ALA A 29 19.07 -1.34 7.02
CA ALA A 29 18.43 -0.02 7.03
C ALA A 29 19.21 0.97 7.90
N ASN A 30 19.66 0.53 9.08
CA ASN A 30 20.42 1.37 9.99
C ASN A 30 21.81 1.69 9.43
N GLN A 31 22.49 0.71 8.82
CA GLN A 31 23.79 0.91 8.17
C GLN A 31 23.72 1.91 7.01
N VAL A 32 22.73 1.76 6.12
CA VAL A 32 22.53 2.65 4.97
C VAL A 32 22.24 4.08 5.42
N PHE A 33 21.35 4.27 6.39
CA PHE A 33 21.00 5.61 6.84
C PHE A 33 22.16 6.27 7.62
N ASN A 34 22.92 5.50 8.41
CA ASN A 34 24.14 5.99 9.06
C ASN A 34 25.21 6.42 8.04
N ALA A 35 25.34 5.69 6.93
CA ALA A 35 26.23 6.08 5.83
C ALA A 35 25.79 7.40 5.17
N ILE A 36 24.48 7.57 4.92
CA ILE A 36 23.92 8.79 4.31
C ILE A 36 24.09 10.01 5.23
N ARG A 37 23.94 9.83 6.54
CA ARG A 37 24.05 10.92 7.53
C ARG A 37 25.46 11.14 8.06
N HIS A 38 26.46 10.41 7.57
CA HIS A 38 27.83 10.41 8.11
C HIS A 38 27.88 10.21 9.63
N THR A 39 26.88 9.53 10.21
CA THR A 39 26.79 9.30 11.65
C THR A 39 27.01 7.81 11.89
N SER A 40 28.23 7.42 12.25
CA SER A 40 28.54 5.99 12.47
C SER A 40 28.01 5.54 13.83
N GLY A 41 27.28 4.42 13.86
CA GLY A 41 26.92 3.72 15.09
C GLY A 41 25.68 4.21 15.84
N VAL A 42 24.88 5.13 15.28
CA VAL A 42 23.62 5.56 15.90
C VAL A 42 22.52 4.53 15.59
N ASP A 43 21.80 4.10 16.62
CA ASP A 43 20.56 3.33 16.45
C ASP A 43 19.39 4.30 16.24
N MET A 44 18.80 4.26 15.05
CA MET A 44 17.60 5.06 14.73
C MET A 44 16.33 4.57 15.40
N ARG A 45 16.36 3.40 16.05
CA ARG A 45 15.22 2.87 16.80
C ARG A 45 13.99 2.71 15.90
N TRP A 46 14.20 2.15 14.70
CA TRP A 46 13.21 1.96 13.64
C TRP A 46 11.86 1.41 14.14
N LEU A 47 11.89 0.44 15.05
CA LEU A 47 10.70 -0.19 15.61
C LEU A 47 10.36 0.27 17.03
N SER A 48 11.29 0.95 17.72
CA SER A 48 11.13 1.31 19.13
C SER A 48 10.63 2.74 19.35
N SER A 49 10.86 3.65 18.39
CA SER A 49 10.32 5.01 18.41
C SER A 49 8.96 5.08 17.71
N GLY A 50 8.03 5.87 18.24
CA GLY A 50 6.67 5.95 17.72
C GLY A 50 6.55 6.53 16.32
N GLU A 51 7.37 7.54 15.99
CA GLU A 51 7.42 8.12 14.65
C GLU A 51 8.12 7.17 13.66
N MET A 52 9.23 6.56 14.10
CA MET A 52 10.00 5.66 13.27
C MET A 52 9.25 4.37 12.96
N VAL A 53 8.43 3.85 13.86
CA VAL A 53 7.64 2.63 13.58
C VAL A 53 6.56 2.91 12.52
N GLN A 54 5.97 4.11 12.50
CA GLN A 54 5.05 4.52 11.43
C GLN A 54 5.79 4.59 10.10
N PHE A 55 6.95 5.26 10.07
CA PHE A 55 7.76 5.38 8.86
C PHE A 55 8.23 4.01 8.33
N SER A 56 8.72 3.14 9.21
CA SER A 56 9.10 1.75 8.90
C SER A 56 7.94 0.97 8.29
N THR A 57 6.75 1.14 8.85
CA THR A 57 5.51 0.52 8.36
C THR A 57 5.14 1.01 6.96
N MET A 58 5.29 2.31 6.69
CA MET A 58 5.05 2.89 5.35
C MET A 58 6.02 2.31 4.31
N ILE A 59 7.31 2.17 4.64
CA ILE A 59 8.31 1.56 3.76
C ILE A 59 7.92 0.13 3.39
N VAL A 60 7.52 -0.68 4.38
CA VAL A 60 7.11 -2.08 4.14
C VAL A 60 5.95 -2.16 3.16
N TYR A 61 4.92 -1.30 3.32
CA TYR A 61 3.78 -1.29 2.40
C TYR A 61 4.13 -0.78 1.01
N PHE A 62 4.93 0.28 0.94
CA PHE A 62 5.38 0.80 -0.35
C PHE A 62 6.13 -0.28 -1.12
N TRP A 63 7.11 -0.92 -0.48
CA TRP A 63 7.87 -2.02 -1.08
C TRP A 63 6.97 -3.20 -1.49
N LYS A 64 6.00 -3.56 -0.66
CA LYS A 64 5.09 -4.69 -0.93
C LYS A 64 4.17 -4.44 -2.13
N TYR A 65 3.61 -3.23 -2.25
CA TYR A 65 2.51 -2.96 -3.18
C TYR A 65 2.92 -2.18 -4.44
N ILE A 66 4.11 -1.55 -4.47
CA ILE A 66 4.57 -0.79 -5.64
C ILE A 66 4.53 -1.61 -6.93
N GLY A 67 5.06 -2.85 -6.91
CA GLY A 67 5.08 -3.72 -8.08
C GLY A 67 3.68 -4.11 -8.54
N TYR A 68 2.78 -4.42 -7.59
CA TYR A 68 1.39 -4.80 -7.88
C TYR A 68 0.65 -3.68 -8.61
N PHE A 69 0.70 -2.45 -8.08
CA PHE A 69 0.03 -1.31 -8.72
C PHE A 69 0.68 -0.88 -10.02
N THR A 70 2.01 -0.97 -10.12
CA THR A 70 2.74 -0.65 -11.36
C THR A 70 2.23 -1.49 -12.52
N VAL A 71 2.00 -2.80 -12.30
CA VAL A 71 1.55 -3.67 -13.39
C VAL A 71 0.10 -3.41 -13.76
N LEU A 72 -0.77 -3.13 -12.78
CA LEU A 72 -2.14 -2.70 -13.09
C LEU A 72 -2.15 -1.47 -14.00
N TYR A 73 -1.27 -0.48 -13.73
CA TYR A 73 -1.10 0.67 -14.60
C TYR A 73 -0.52 0.32 -15.97
N ILE A 74 0.49 -0.54 -16.06
CA ILE A 74 1.04 -1.00 -17.35
C ILE A 74 -0.05 -1.67 -18.18
N THR A 75 -0.82 -2.59 -17.59
CA THR A 75 -1.96 -3.24 -18.26
C THR A 75 -3.02 -2.24 -18.70
N GLY A 76 -3.27 -1.19 -17.90
CA GLY A 76 -4.16 -0.09 -18.27
C GLY A 76 -3.64 0.69 -19.49
N ILE A 77 -2.35 1.02 -19.51
CA ILE A 77 -1.72 1.77 -20.61
C ILE A 77 -1.72 0.95 -21.90
N THR A 78 -1.43 -0.36 -21.82
CA THR A 78 -1.42 -1.25 -22.99
C THR A 78 -2.78 -1.35 -23.68
N LYS A 79 -3.88 -1.04 -22.99
CA LYS A 79 -5.23 -1.00 -23.60
C LYS A 79 -5.48 0.25 -24.45
N ILE A 80 -4.68 1.30 -24.29
CA ILE A 80 -4.84 2.54 -25.05
C ILE A 80 -4.28 2.31 -26.46
N PRO A 81 -5.10 2.46 -27.53
CA PRO A 81 -4.64 2.25 -28.89
C PRO A 81 -3.45 3.18 -29.25
N PRO A 82 -2.38 2.66 -29.88
CA PRO A 82 -1.21 3.47 -30.23
C PRO A 82 -1.54 4.61 -31.21
N VAL A 83 -2.57 4.43 -32.05
CA VAL A 83 -3.04 5.44 -33.01
C VAL A 83 -3.41 6.78 -32.37
N ILE A 84 -3.90 6.79 -31.12
CA ILE A 84 -4.23 8.03 -30.41
C ILE A 84 -2.95 8.83 -30.12
N TYR A 85 -1.85 8.15 -29.79
CA TYR A 85 -0.55 8.80 -29.56
C TYR A 85 0.10 9.27 -30.86
N GLU A 86 -0.08 8.53 -31.96
CA GLU A 86 0.39 8.93 -33.29
C GLU A 86 -0.32 10.20 -33.77
N ALA A 87 -1.66 10.24 -33.66
CA ALA A 87 -2.46 11.43 -33.98
C ALA A 87 -2.02 12.65 -33.15
N ALA A 88 -1.84 12.47 -31.84
CA ALA A 88 -1.36 13.55 -30.98
C ALA A 88 0.05 14.05 -31.37
N THR A 89 0.91 13.17 -31.87
CA THR A 89 2.24 13.54 -32.34
C THR A 89 2.16 14.36 -33.64
N ILE A 90 1.23 14.01 -34.54
CA ILE A 90 0.95 14.77 -35.76
C ILE A 90 0.41 16.17 -35.42
N ASP A 91 -0.43 16.27 -34.38
CA ASP A 91 -0.97 17.54 -33.85
C ASP A 91 0.07 18.35 -33.05
N GLY A 92 1.33 17.88 -32.94
CA GLY A 92 2.41 18.59 -32.27
C GLY A 92 2.37 18.53 -30.74
N ALA A 93 1.66 17.56 -30.16
CA ALA A 93 1.59 17.41 -28.71
C ALA A 93 2.94 16.98 -28.10
N SER A 94 3.37 17.65 -27.04
CA SER A 94 4.57 17.26 -26.28
C SER A 94 4.28 16.05 -25.37
N ARG A 95 5.31 15.30 -24.96
CA ARG A 95 5.15 14.13 -24.07
C ARG A 95 4.36 14.43 -22.79
N THR A 96 4.59 15.60 -22.20
CA THR A 96 3.89 16.06 -20.99
C THR A 96 2.41 16.32 -21.28
N GLN A 97 2.10 16.94 -22.43
CA GLN A 97 0.72 17.16 -22.87
C GLN A 97 0.02 15.83 -23.14
N SER A 98 0.67 14.90 -23.83
CA SER A 98 0.13 13.56 -24.07
C SER A 98 -0.13 12.81 -22.76
N PHE A 99 0.75 12.91 -21.77
CA PHE A 99 0.51 12.29 -20.46
C PHE A 99 -0.73 12.85 -19.77
N PHE A 100 -0.83 14.17 -19.62
CA PHE A 100 -1.92 14.79 -18.86
C PHE A 100 -3.26 14.84 -19.62
N LYS A 101 -3.24 14.92 -20.96
CA LYS A 101 -4.45 15.05 -21.78
C LYS A 101 -4.94 13.73 -22.39
N ILE A 102 -4.07 12.73 -22.53
CA ILE A 102 -4.42 11.45 -23.18
C ILE A 102 -4.26 10.32 -22.17
N THR A 103 -3.04 10.08 -21.68
CA THR A 103 -2.78 8.92 -20.82
C THR A 103 -3.56 8.97 -19.51
N LEU A 104 -3.50 10.07 -18.77
CA LEU A 104 -4.13 10.19 -17.46
C LEU A 104 -5.67 10.11 -17.52
N PRO A 105 -6.36 10.81 -18.45
CA PRO A 105 -7.81 10.68 -18.60
C PRO A 105 -8.25 9.28 -19.05
N LEU A 106 -7.56 8.68 -20.02
CA LEU A 106 -7.90 7.34 -20.53
C LEU A 106 -7.58 6.23 -19.51
N LEU A 107 -6.66 6.48 -18.59
CA LEU A 107 -6.38 5.60 -17.46
C LEU A 107 -7.37 5.70 -16.30
N LYS A 108 -8.32 6.65 -16.30
CA LYS A 108 -9.27 6.87 -15.20
C LYS A 108 -9.98 5.59 -14.69
N PRO A 109 -10.42 4.65 -15.55
CA PRO A 109 -10.99 3.38 -15.09
C PRO A 109 -9.97 2.51 -14.33
N THR A 110 -8.73 2.48 -14.81
CA THR A 110 -7.62 1.75 -14.17
C THR A 110 -7.24 2.40 -12.83
N THR A 111 -7.11 3.73 -12.80
CA THR A 111 -6.83 4.49 -11.57
C THR A 111 -7.91 4.27 -10.51
N THR A 112 -9.19 4.21 -10.91
CA THR A 112 -10.28 3.87 -9.99
C THR A 112 -10.11 2.48 -9.40
N LEU A 113 -9.89 1.47 -10.24
CA LEU A 113 -9.70 0.09 -9.79
C LEU A 113 -8.54 0.00 -8.79
N VAL A 114 -7.42 0.64 -9.13
CA VAL A 114 -6.23 0.70 -8.26
C VAL A 114 -6.54 1.40 -6.93
N SER A 115 -7.30 2.50 -6.96
CA SER A 115 -7.71 3.23 -5.74
C SER A 115 -8.57 2.37 -4.82
N ILE A 116 -9.57 1.65 -5.36
CA ILE A 116 -10.42 0.73 -4.60
C ILE A 116 -9.56 -0.36 -3.97
N MET A 117 -8.69 -0.99 -4.76
CA MET A 117 -7.80 -2.05 -4.26
C MET A 117 -6.87 -1.54 -3.18
N ALA A 118 -6.26 -0.36 -3.35
CA ALA A 118 -5.37 0.25 -2.36
C ALA A 118 -6.11 0.55 -1.05
N MET A 119 -7.29 1.16 -1.12
CA MET A 119 -8.13 1.42 0.05
C MET A 119 -8.47 0.14 0.82
N LEU A 120 -8.89 -0.91 0.12
CA LEU A 120 -9.20 -2.20 0.73
C LEU A 120 -7.97 -2.82 1.42
N GLN A 121 -6.79 -2.73 0.80
CA GLN A 121 -5.54 -3.22 1.41
C GLN A 121 -5.17 -2.42 2.67
N CYS A 122 -5.34 -1.10 2.66
CA CYS A 122 -5.12 -0.25 3.82
C CYS A 122 -6.05 -0.59 4.99
N LEU A 123 -7.35 -0.83 4.73
CA LEU A 123 -8.32 -1.15 5.79
C LEU A 123 -8.17 -2.57 6.34
N LYS A 124 -7.69 -3.52 5.52
CA LYS A 124 -7.51 -4.92 5.91
C LYS A 124 -6.14 -5.26 6.48
N THR A 125 -5.23 -4.29 6.56
CA THR A 125 -3.88 -4.59 7.00
C THR A 125 -3.85 -5.13 8.43
N PHE A 126 -3.01 -6.12 8.71
CA PHE A 126 -2.92 -6.73 10.04
C PHE A 126 -1.52 -7.29 10.32
N SER A 127 -0.97 -8.10 9.41
CA SER A 127 0.22 -8.92 9.69
C SER A 127 1.43 -8.10 10.11
N THR A 128 1.71 -6.97 9.44
CA THR A 128 2.85 -6.11 9.77
C THR A 128 2.70 -5.49 11.15
N GLN A 129 1.52 -4.92 11.46
CA GLN A 129 1.24 -4.32 12.76
C GLN A 129 1.31 -5.36 13.87
N PHE A 130 0.74 -6.54 13.65
CA PHE A 130 0.79 -7.62 14.61
C PHE A 130 2.24 -8.03 14.89
N LEU A 131 3.05 -8.31 13.87
CA LEU A 131 4.42 -8.76 14.06
C LEU A 131 5.32 -7.69 14.71
N PHE A 132 5.19 -6.42 14.31
CA PHE A 132 5.96 -5.33 14.91
C PHE A 132 5.58 -5.14 16.38
N THR A 133 4.29 -5.20 16.72
CA THR A 133 3.85 -5.07 18.12
C THR A 133 4.26 -6.27 18.97
N GLN A 134 4.33 -7.48 18.39
CA GLN A 134 4.85 -8.67 19.07
C GLN A 134 6.37 -8.59 19.32
N SER A 135 7.13 -7.84 18.50
CA SER A 135 8.54 -7.58 18.74
C SER A 135 8.82 -6.43 19.70
N GLY A 136 7.79 -5.90 20.38
CA GLY A 136 7.92 -4.83 21.37
C GLY A 136 7.76 -3.41 20.81
N ALA A 137 7.33 -3.24 19.55
CA ALA A 137 7.09 -1.91 19.01
C ALA A 137 5.89 -1.23 19.71
N PRO A 138 5.90 0.11 19.87
CA PRO A 138 4.77 0.85 20.41
C PRO A 138 3.49 0.60 19.61
N LYS A 139 2.38 0.27 20.28
CA LYS A 139 1.11 -0.07 19.63
C LYS A 139 0.35 1.16 19.12
N ALA A 140 0.35 2.25 19.89
CA ALA A 140 -0.46 3.43 19.59
C ALA A 140 -0.23 4.02 18.18
N PRO A 141 1.02 4.17 17.70
CA PRO A 141 1.29 4.77 16.40
C PRO A 141 0.84 3.92 15.19
N ILE A 142 0.73 2.60 15.37
CA ILE A 142 0.38 1.64 14.31
C ILE A 142 -0.92 0.88 14.65
N ASN A 143 -1.79 1.49 15.44
CA ASN A 143 -3.03 0.87 15.86
C ASN A 143 -4.03 0.84 14.71
N VAL A 144 -4.45 -0.37 14.32
CA VAL A 144 -5.41 -0.61 13.23
C VAL A 144 -6.59 -1.42 13.75
N ILE A 145 -7.77 -1.25 13.13
CA ILE A 145 -9.02 -1.89 13.57
C ILE A 145 -8.89 -3.41 13.63
N THR A 146 -8.24 -4.01 12.63
CA THR A 146 -7.97 -5.46 12.57
C THR A 146 -7.12 -5.98 13.74
N LEU A 147 -6.16 -5.18 14.24
CA LEU A 147 -5.36 -5.52 15.41
C LEU A 147 -6.21 -5.51 16.67
N ASN A 148 -7.15 -4.57 16.78
CA ASN A 148 -8.10 -4.52 17.89
C ASN A 148 -9.10 -5.68 17.84
N ILE A 149 -9.58 -6.06 16.66
CA ILE A 149 -10.41 -7.27 16.47
C ILE A 149 -9.66 -8.49 17.00
N TYR A 150 -8.40 -8.68 16.59
CA TYR A 150 -7.57 -9.79 17.04
C TYR A 150 -7.38 -9.80 18.57
N ASN A 151 -7.01 -8.66 19.16
CA ASN A 151 -6.81 -8.57 20.60
C ASN A 151 -8.12 -8.85 21.37
N THR A 152 -9.25 -8.31 20.90
CA THR A 152 -10.57 -8.54 21.53
C THR A 152 -10.98 -10.01 21.45
N ALA A 153 -10.73 -10.66 20.32
CA ALA A 153 -11.10 -12.07 20.12
C ALA A 153 -10.19 -13.03 20.91
N LEU A 154 -8.87 -12.82 20.86
CA LEU A 154 -7.90 -13.82 21.32
C LEU A 154 -7.18 -13.46 22.63
N LYS A 155 -7.14 -12.19 23.02
CA LYS A 155 -6.57 -11.79 24.33
C LYS A 155 -7.64 -11.56 25.37
N ASP A 156 -8.71 -10.88 24.99
CA ASP A 156 -9.84 -10.60 25.89
C ASP A 156 -10.88 -11.73 25.88
N TYR A 157 -10.69 -12.75 25.02
CA TYR A 157 -11.60 -13.89 24.81
C TYR A 157 -13.06 -13.50 24.51
N ASN A 158 -13.29 -12.28 24.02
CA ASN A 158 -14.61 -11.76 23.73
C ASN A 158 -14.90 -11.86 22.23
N VAL A 159 -15.21 -13.08 21.79
CA VAL A 159 -15.51 -13.38 20.39
C VAL A 159 -16.74 -12.60 19.91
N GLY A 160 -17.77 -12.45 20.75
CA GLY A 160 -18.99 -11.71 20.39
C GLY A 160 -18.71 -10.26 20.02
N ARG A 161 -17.92 -9.55 20.84
CA ARG A 161 -17.52 -8.16 20.56
C ARG A 161 -16.63 -8.06 19.32
N ALA A 162 -15.70 -9.00 19.14
CA ALA A 162 -14.83 -9.04 17.97
C ALA A 162 -15.60 -9.30 16.66
N SER A 163 -16.64 -10.14 16.70
CA SER A 163 -17.54 -10.37 15.56
C SER A 163 -18.28 -9.10 15.16
N VAL A 164 -18.81 -8.33 16.13
CA VAL A 164 -19.46 -7.03 15.85
C VAL A 164 -18.48 -6.05 15.21
N MET A 165 -17.26 -5.93 15.76
CA MET A 165 -16.22 -5.08 15.17
C MET A 165 -15.88 -5.48 13.73
N SER A 166 -15.82 -6.80 13.45
CA SER A 166 -15.54 -7.31 12.11
C SER A 166 -16.66 -6.99 11.12
N ILE A 167 -17.92 -7.10 11.55
CA ILE A 167 -19.09 -6.72 10.72
C ILE A 167 -19.08 -5.21 10.44
N LEU A 168 -18.78 -4.37 11.44
CA LEU A 168 -18.69 -2.93 11.25
C LEU A 168 -17.57 -2.55 10.26
N LEU A 169 -16.41 -3.21 10.35
CA LEU A 169 -15.32 -3.01 9.40
C LEU A 169 -15.74 -3.44 7.98
N PHE A 170 -16.42 -4.57 7.85
CA PHE A 170 -16.95 -5.05 6.57
C PHE A 170 -17.94 -4.07 5.95
N VAL A 171 -18.93 -3.61 6.72
CA VAL A 171 -19.92 -2.63 6.25
C VAL A 171 -19.24 -1.32 5.85
N THR A 172 -18.26 -0.85 6.62
CA THR A 172 -17.49 0.36 6.29
C THR A 172 -16.75 0.19 4.96
N MET A 173 -16.06 -0.94 4.75
CA MET A 173 -15.38 -1.23 3.49
C MET A 173 -16.36 -1.30 2.31
N LEU A 174 -17.53 -1.92 2.51
CA LEU A 174 -18.58 -2.02 1.49
C LEU A 174 -19.10 -0.63 1.09
N ILE A 175 -19.45 0.21 2.08
CA ILE A 175 -19.96 1.58 1.84
C ILE A 175 -18.92 2.38 1.05
N LEU A 176 -17.66 2.40 1.50
CA LEU A 176 -16.60 3.12 0.81
C LEU A 176 -16.38 2.61 -0.62
N THR A 177 -16.46 1.30 -0.84
CA THR A 177 -16.32 0.70 -2.18
C THR A 177 -17.47 1.11 -3.09
N ILE A 178 -18.71 1.10 -2.59
CA ILE A 178 -19.89 1.55 -3.36
C ILE A 178 -19.77 3.04 -3.71
N ILE A 179 -19.32 3.88 -2.77
CA ILE A 179 -19.09 5.30 -3.00
C ILE A 179 -18.07 5.50 -4.13
N GLN A 180 -16.91 4.82 -4.06
CA GLN A 180 -15.88 4.94 -5.10
C GLN A 180 -16.38 4.45 -6.47
N LEU A 181 -17.13 3.35 -6.53
CA LEU A 181 -17.71 2.84 -7.78
C LEU A 181 -18.75 3.81 -8.37
N LYS A 182 -19.60 4.42 -7.54
CA LYS A 182 -20.58 5.42 -8.01
C LYS A 182 -19.92 6.68 -8.53
N VAL A 183 -18.88 7.19 -7.85
CA VAL A 183 -18.13 8.38 -8.30
C VAL A 183 -17.43 8.10 -9.63
N SER A 184 -16.92 6.88 -9.84
CA SER A 184 -16.19 6.52 -11.05
C SER A 184 -17.07 6.23 -12.28
N ARG A 185 -18.24 5.61 -12.09
CA ARG A 185 -19.18 5.29 -13.18
C ARG A 185 -19.72 6.50 -13.94
N SER A 186 -19.57 7.71 -13.43
CA SER A 186 -20.02 8.92 -14.14
C SER A 186 -19.15 9.28 -15.35
N ASP A 187 -18.08 8.53 -15.61
CA ASP A 187 -17.02 8.89 -16.55
C ASP A 187 -16.53 7.72 -17.42
N ASP A 188 -17.41 6.79 -17.80
CA ASP A 188 -17.06 5.72 -18.74
C ASP A 188 -16.66 6.32 -20.10
N VAL A 189 -15.36 6.51 -20.30
CA VAL A 189 -14.77 6.92 -21.58
C VAL A 189 -14.71 5.69 -22.48
N THR A 190 -15.74 5.50 -23.29
CA THR A 190 -15.69 4.58 -24.43
C THR A 190 -14.81 5.19 -25.52
N TYR A 191 -13.79 4.43 -25.94
CA TYR A 191 -12.90 4.76 -27.06
C TYR A 191 -13.63 4.70 -28.40
#